data_AF-A0A136LA64-F1
#
_entry.id   AF-A0A136LA64-F1
#
_cell.length_a   1.000
_cell.length_b   1.000
_cell.length_c   1.000
_cell.angle_alpha   90.00
_cell.angle_beta   90.00
_cell.angle_gamma   90.00
#
_symmetry.space_group_name_H-M   'P 1'
#
loop_
_entity.id
_entity.type
_entity.pdbx_description
1 polymer ?
#
loop_
_entity_poly.entity_id
_entity_poly.type
_entity_poly.pdbx_seq_one_letter_code
_entity_poly.pdbx_strand_id
1 'polypeptide(L)'
;MLRSVLRPKTGKACLIPANALAILLAVTTLSACQPNTTAAETNIAIDRLWNPDASTIIFRADITGGSLPELARMSETAPCTVYGDGRVLWVNELDAFNTEVLFDIVPEARIQQFIDYVAFDENFYAQDARATEPPEGAIAPVIETITMDIGGRRHSADNYGGWDRGFYDRIVAACKSISNTPIRFEPTEAWLTVREVAMVSDAPYVYWNPDEHEGLSLATLADHATQPQWVSGQTVTELWRMLHSLPYTTLYGEGERSFQIGMQVPGITRDSPARPETTTGS
;
A
#
# COMPACT_ATOMS: atom_id res chain seq x y z
N MET A 1 13.17 -59.04 46.47
CA MET A 1 12.82 -60.47 46.37
C MET A 1 12.04 -60.70 45.08
N LEU A 2 12.48 -61.71 44.34
CA LEU A 2 11.81 -62.50 43.29
C LEU A 2 11.29 -61.87 41.97
N ARG A 3 11.84 -62.48 40.90
CA ARG A 3 11.42 -62.57 39.50
C ARG A 3 10.00 -63.14 39.31
N SER A 4 9.34 -62.82 38.18
CA SER A 4 8.62 -63.76 37.27
C SER A 4 7.91 -62.91 36.18
N VAL A 5 8.15 -62.97 34.87
CA VAL A 5 8.18 -64.08 33.88
C VAL A 5 6.76 -64.52 33.44
N LEU A 6 6.51 -64.42 32.11
CA LEU A 6 5.62 -65.19 31.20
C LEU A 6 4.45 -64.49 30.44
N ARG A 7 4.62 -64.45 29.11
CA ARG A 7 3.63 -64.53 27.99
C ARG A 7 2.79 -65.83 28.10
N PRO A 8 1.60 -66.07 27.43
CA PRO A 8 1.44 -66.07 25.95
C PRO A 8 0.03 -66.00 25.27
N LYS A 9 0.07 -65.90 23.92
CA LYS A 9 -0.71 -66.52 22.81
C LYS A 9 -2.26 -66.61 22.82
N THR A 10 -2.85 -66.12 21.72
CA THR A 10 -3.60 -66.85 20.64
C THR A 10 -3.94 -65.78 19.56
N GLY A 11 -3.93 -65.94 18.24
CA GLY A 11 -3.91 -67.09 17.34
C GLY A 11 -5.11 -67.01 16.40
N LYS A 12 -4.93 -66.61 15.12
CA LYS A 12 -5.57 -67.19 13.91
C LYS A 12 -5.16 -66.46 12.63
N ALA A 13 -4.75 -67.26 11.66
CA ALA A 13 -4.42 -66.90 10.29
C ALA A 13 -5.64 -67.06 9.37
N CYS A 14 -5.66 -66.35 8.25
CA CYS A 14 -6.42 -66.75 7.07
C CYS A 14 -5.62 -66.39 5.80
N LEU A 15 -5.28 -67.42 5.03
CA LEU A 15 -4.66 -67.37 3.70
C LEU A 15 -5.71 -67.01 2.64
N ILE A 16 -5.32 -66.26 1.61
CA ILE A 16 -6.02 -66.22 0.32
C ILE A 16 -4.99 -66.41 -0.79
N PRO A 17 -5.24 -67.29 -1.78
CA PRO A 17 -4.23 -67.78 -2.71
C PRO A 17 -4.08 -66.91 -3.96
N ALA A 18 -2.92 -67.09 -4.60
CA ALA A 18 -2.61 -66.62 -5.94
C ALA A 18 -3.45 -67.36 -6.99
N ASN A 19 -3.94 -66.64 -7.99
CA ASN A 19 -4.10 -67.17 -9.34
C ASN A 19 -4.05 -66.03 -10.37
N ALA A 20 -3.13 -66.20 -11.31
CA ALA A 20 -2.91 -65.37 -12.46
C ALA A 20 -4.02 -65.61 -13.50
N LEU A 21 -4.52 -64.54 -14.11
CA LEU A 21 -4.93 -64.59 -15.52
C LEU A 21 -4.84 -63.19 -16.12
N ALA A 22 -3.99 -63.07 -17.13
CA ALA A 22 -3.73 -61.88 -17.90
C ALA A 22 -4.91 -61.55 -18.82
N ILE A 23 -5.35 -60.29 -18.82
CA ILE A 23 -6.11 -59.70 -19.92
C ILE A 23 -5.45 -58.36 -20.28
N LEU A 24 -4.91 -58.35 -21.48
CA LEU A 24 -4.33 -57.22 -22.19
C LEU A 24 -5.43 -56.18 -22.44
N LEU A 25 -5.39 -55.03 -21.76
CA LEU A 25 -6.19 -53.86 -22.13
C LEU A 25 -5.25 -52.77 -22.66
N ALA A 26 -5.36 -52.50 -23.95
CA ALA A 26 -4.77 -51.34 -24.60
C ALA A 26 -5.48 -50.08 -24.09
N VAL A 27 -4.77 -49.26 -23.31
CA VAL A 27 -5.18 -47.88 -23.01
C VAL A 27 -4.04 -46.97 -23.42
N THR A 28 -4.24 -46.30 -24.54
CA THR A 28 -3.45 -45.15 -25.00
C THR A 28 -3.74 -43.96 -24.07
N THR A 29 -2.87 -43.71 -23.09
CA THR A 29 -2.88 -42.43 -22.37
C THR A 29 -2.03 -41.42 -23.13
N LEU A 30 -2.70 -40.39 -23.66
CA LEU A 30 -2.05 -39.16 -24.07
C LEU A 30 -1.34 -38.57 -22.83
N SER A 31 -0.01 -38.46 -22.86
CA SER A 31 0.70 -37.56 -21.96
C SER A 31 0.39 -36.12 -22.40
N ALA A 32 -0.59 -35.50 -21.76
CA ALA A 32 -0.69 -34.06 -21.76
C ALA A 32 0.46 -33.53 -20.89
N CYS A 33 1.46 -32.92 -21.53
CA CYS A 33 2.41 -32.04 -20.84
C CYS A 33 1.60 -30.89 -20.24
N GLN A 34 1.22 -30.99 -18.97
CA GLN A 34 0.89 -29.80 -18.21
C GLN A 34 2.17 -28.97 -18.11
N PRO A 35 2.18 -27.69 -18.51
CA PRO A 35 3.24 -26.81 -18.07
C PRO A 35 3.13 -26.76 -16.55
N ASN A 36 4.17 -27.24 -15.87
CA ASN A 36 4.36 -26.95 -14.46
C ASN A 36 4.40 -25.42 -14.37
N THR A 37 3.29 -24.82 -13.93
CA THR A 37 3.29 -23.47 -13.40
C THR A 37 4.06 -23.56 -12.09
N THR A 38 5.38 -23.50 -12.17
CA THR A 38 6.23 -23.14 -11.05
C THR A 38 5.74 -21.78 -10.58
N ALA A 39 5.05 -21.76 -9.44
CA ALA A 39 4.95 -20.56 -8.64
C ALA A 39 6.37 -20.02 -8.51
N ALA A 40 6.58 -18.77 -8.90
CA ALA A 40 7.85 -18.11 -8.71
C ALA A 40 8.07 -17.98 -7.20
N GLU A 41 8.76 -18.95 -6.59
CA GLU A 41 9.46 -18.72 -5.34
C GLU A 41 10.46 -17.61 -5.64
N THR A 42 10.15 -16.41 -5.15
CA THR A 42 11.09 -15.31 -5.09
C THR A 42 12.24 -15.81 -4.21
N ASN A 43 13.32 -16.27 -4.83
CA ASN A 43 14.58 -16.52 -4.14
C ASN A 43 15.07 -15.17 -3.63
N ILE A 44 14.60 -14.75 -2.46
CA ILE A 44 15.25 -13.70 -1.68
C ILE A 44 16.64 -14.25 -1.44
N ALA A 45 17.64 -13.65 -2.09
CA ALA A 45 19.03 -13.99 -1.83
C ALA A 45 19.22 -13.92 -0.31
N ILE A 46 19.71 -15.02 0.29
CA ILE A 46 19.82 -15.18 1.76
C ILE A 46 20.66 -14.06 2.42
N ASP A 47 21.33 -13.23 1.62
CA ASP A 47 22.14 -12.08 2.03
C ASP A 47 21.37 -10.75 2.16
N ARG A 48 20.07 -10.68 1.82
CA ARG A 48 19.27 -9.44 1.93
C ARG A 48 17.99 -9.64 2.73
N LEU A 49 17.71 -8.71 3.65
CA LEU A 49 16.55 -8.76 4.55
C LEU A 49 15.21 -8.48 3.87
N TRP A 50 15.17 -7.92 2.66
CA TRP A 50 13.91 -7.59 1.94
C TRP A 50 14.07 -7.74 0.42
N ASN A 51 12.94 -7.76 -0.30
CA ASN A 51 12.91 -7.73 -1.76
C ASN A 51 13.23 -6.30 -2.26
N PRO A 52 14.27 -6.09 -3.10
CA PRO A 52 14.64 -4.77 -3.60
C PRO A 52 13.74 -4.19 -4.69
N ASP A 53 12.66 -4.86 -5.09
CA ASP A 53 11.73 -4.31 -6.08
C ASP A 53 11.11 -2.98 -5.61
N ALA A 54 11.00 -2.01 -6.53
CA ALA A 54 10.46 -0.66 -6.27
C ALA A 54 8.97 -0.65 -5.84
N SER A 55 8.24 -1.74 -6.13
CA SER A 55 6.86 -1.95 -5.68
C SER A 55 6.78 -2.58 -4.29
N THR A 56 7.88 -3.10 -3.75
CA THR A 56 7.92 -3.66 -2.40
C THR A 56 7.90 -2.53 -1.39
N ILE A 57 6.98 -2.57 -0.43
CA ILE A 57 6.97 -1.67 0.73
C ILE A 57 7.53 -2.43 1.92
N ILE A 58 8.71 -2.01 2.39
CA ILE A 58 9.38 -2.61 3.54
C ILE A 58 8.79 -2.06 4.83
N PHE A 59 8.47 -0.78 4.84
CA PHE A 59 7.90 -0.08 5.98
C PHE A 59 6.87 0.94 5.52
N ARG A 60 5.75 1.05 6.23
CA ARG A 60 4.80 2.15 6.07
C ARG A 60 4.23 2.54 7.43
N ALA A 61 4.29 3.83 7.72
CA ALA A 61 3.49 4.45 8.77
C ALA A 61 2.26 5.09 8.12
N ASP A 62 1.09 4.82 8.70
CA ASP A 62 -0.18 5.14 8.09
C ASP A 62 -1.17 5.71 9.12
N ILE A 63 -2.07 6.61 8.69
CA ILE A 63 -3.13 7.19 9.53
C ILE A 63 -4.46 7.07 8.79
N THR A 64 -5.32 6.11 9.11
CA THR A 64 -6.64 5.98 8.48
C THR A 64 -7.75 6.56 9.35
N GLY A 65 -8.93 6.73 8.75
CA GLY A 65 -10.15 7.12 9.45
C GLY A 65 -10.32 8.63 9.56
N GLY A 66 -11.00 9.07 10.63
CA GLY A 66 -11.35 10.47 10.82
C GLY A 66 -12.56 10.91 9.98
N SER A 67 -12.62 12.22 9.70
CA SER A 67 -13.76 12.88 9.06
C SER A 67 -13.47 13.46 7.68
N LEU A 68 -12.35 13.06 7.07
CA LEU A 68 -12.00 13.55 5.73
C LEU A 68 -13.01 13.08 4.68
N PRO A 69 -13.48 13.98 3.80
CA PRO A 69 -14.28 13.60 2.65
C PRO A 69 -13.53 12.61 1.75
N GLU A 70 -14.29 11.81 0.99
CA GLU A 70 -13.75 10.75 0.14
C GLU A 70 -12.63 11.22 -0.82
N LEU A 71 -12.84 12.33 -1.54
CA LEU A 71 -11.86 12.85 -2.49
C LEU A 71 -10.58 13.35 -1.81
N ALA A 72 -10.70 13.92 -0.61
CA ALA A 72 -9.55 14.33 0.19
C ALA A 72 -8.75 13.10 0.64
N ARG A 73 -9.44 12.07 1.14
CA ARG A 73 -8.84 10.78 1.53
C ARG A 73 -8.12 10.09 0.37
N MET A 74 -8.68 10.14 -0.84
CA MET A 74 -8.02 9.60 -2.05
C MET A 74 -6.66 10.26 -2.32
N SER A 75 -6.50 11.52 -1.94
CA SER A 75 -5.27 12.29 -2.16
C SER A 75 -4.24 12.15 -1.04
N GLU A 76 -4.56 11.39 0.01
CA GLU A 76 -3.67 11.24 1.16
C GLU A 76 -2.42 10.42 0.82
N THR A 77 -1.29 10.95 1.25
CA THR A 77 0.00 10.27 1.24
C THR A 77 0.28 9.75 2.65
N ALA A 78 0.79 8.52 2.75
CA ALA A 78 1.18 7.94 4.03
C ALA A 78 2.29 8.80 4.69
N PRO A 79 2.24 9.07 6.01
CA PRO A 79 3.22 9.94 6.67
C PRO A 79 4.69 9.56 6.43
N CYS A 80 5.01 8.28 6.32
CA CYS A 80 6.30 7.81 5.83
C CYS A 80 6.22 6.41 5.23
N THR A 81 6.86 6.18 4.08
CA THR A 81 6.98 4.88 3.42
C THR A 81 8.43 4.63 2.98
N VAL A 82 8.94 3.43 3.24
CA VAL A 82 10.23 2.94 2.75
C VAL A 82 10.00 1.78 1.79
N TYR A 83 10.58 1.88 0.59
CA TYR A 83 10.44 0.90 -0.48
C TYR A 83 11.68 0.00 -0.60
N GLY A 84 11.48 -1.16 -1.24
CA GLY A 84 12.50 -2.17 -1.51
C GLY A 84 13.77 -1.62 -2.15
N ASP A 85 13.60 -0.71 -3.09
CA ASP A 85 14.64 -0.17 -3.97
C ASP A 85 15.48 0.95 -3.33
N GLY A 86 15.27 1.23 -2.04
CA GLY A 86 15.99 2.30 -1.34
C GLY A 86 15.23 3.62 -1.28
N ARG A 87 14.08 3.74 -1.95
CA ARG A 87 13.29 4.95 -1.93
C ARG A 87 12.64 5.15 -0.56
N VAL A 88 12.68 6.38 -0.07
CA VAL A 88 11.97 6.83 1.14
C VAL A 88 11.12 8.02 0.74
N LEU A 89 9.85 7.99 1.14
CA LEU A 89 8.87 9.04 0.85
C LEU A 89 8.11 9.40 2.11
N TRP A 90 7.95 10.69 2.38
CA TRP A 90 7.24 11.14 3.59
C TRP A 90 6.56 12.48 3.39
N VAL A 91 5.55 12.71 4.22
CA VAL A 91 4.86 14.00 4.29
C VAL A 91 5.60 14.87 5.31
N ASN A 92 5.96 16.08 4.90
CA ASN A 92 6.45 17.13 5.76
C ASN A 92 5.35 18.18 5.93
N GLU A 93 4.92 18.38 7.18
CA GLU A 93 3.91 19.37 7.53
C GLU A 93 4.60 20.70 7.78
N LEU A 94 4.33 21.70 6.94
CA LEU A 94 4.90 23.04 7.06
C LEU A 94 4.01 23.92 7.96
N ASP A 95 2.70 23.79 7.79
CA ASP A 95 1.66 24.36 8.65
C ASP A 95 0.36 23.54 8.54
N ALA A 96 -0.74 24.05 9.09
CA ALA A 96 -2.03 23.34 9.17
C ALA A 96 -2.67 22.99 7.80
N PHE A 97 -2.33 23.71 6.72
CA PHE A 97 -2.89 23.50 5.38
C PHE A 97 -1.83 23.35 4.30
N ASN A 98 -0.56 23.43 4.68
CA ASN A 98 0.56 23.36 3.77
C ASN A 98 1.43 22.17 4.14
N THR A 99 1.48 21.22 3.22
CA THR A 99 2.31 20.03 3.31
C THR A 99 3.17 19.94 2.07
N GLU A 100 4.26 19.20 2.17
CA GLU A 100 5.03 18.78 1.02
C GLU A 100 5.34 17.30 1.13
N VAL A 101 5.35 16.61 0.00
CA VAL A 101 5.83 15.24 -0.05
C VAL A 101 7.29 15.28 -0.45
N LEU A 102 8.14 14.74 0.42
CA LEU A 102 9.57 14.65 0.22
C LEU A 102 9.95 13.22 -0.17
N PHE A 103 11.03 13.14 -0.94
CA PHE A 103 11.54 11.91 -1.53
C PHE A 103 13.06 11.90 -1.45
N ASP A 104 13.63 10.71 -1.23
CA ASP A 104 15.05 10.43 -1.41
C ASP A 104 15.26 8.95 -1.78
N ILE A 105 16.43 8.63 -2.33
CA ILE A 105 16.92 7.26 -2.48
C ILE A 105 18.13 7.09 -1.58
N VAL A 106 18.00 6.26 -0.56
CA VAL A 106 19.02 6.10 0.47
C VAL A 106 19.80 4.80 0.31
N PRO A 107 21.05 4.73 0.82
CA PRO A 107 21.80 3.49 0.84
C PRO A 107 21.13 2.43 1.73
N GLU A 108 21.24 1.17 1.33
CA GLU A 108 20.73 0.00 2.07
C GLU A 108 21.13 -0.02 3.54
N ALA A 109 22.38 0.37 3.86
CA ALA A 109 22.85 0.43 5.24
C ALA A 109 22.04 1.39 6.13
N ARG A 110 21.45 2.45 5.58
CA ARG A 110 20.57 3.37 6.32
C ARG A 110 19.20 2.76 6.59
N ILE A 111 18.66 2.02 5.63
CA ILE A 111 17.41 1.28 5.80
C ILE A 111 17.59 0.17 6.83
N GLN A 112 18.72 -0.54 6.79
CA GLN A 112 19.06 -1.55 7.79
C GLN A 112 19.09 -0.95 9.21
N GLN A 113 19.78 0.17 9.40
CA GLN A 113 19.84 0.87 10.69
C GLN A 113 18.44 1.25 11.20
N PHE A 114 17.57 1.73 10.31
CA PHE A 114 16.20 2.05 10.65
C PHE A 114 15.38 0.80 11.02
N ILE A 115 15.49 -0.28 10.25
CA ILE A 115 14.83 -1.56 10.56
C ILE A 115 15.28 -2.08 11.92
N ASP A 116 16.58 -2.05 12.20
CA ASP A 116 17.13 -2.52 13.48
C ASP A 116 16.59 -1.68 14.64
N TYR A 117 16.54 -0.35 14.49
CA TYR A 117 15.93 0.54 15.48
C TYR A 117 14.45 0.19 15.74
N VAL A 118 13.63 0.08 14.69
CA VAL A 118 12.19 -0.21 14.87
C VAL A 118 11.98 -1.62 15.45
N ALA A 119 12.74 -2.61 14.97
CA ALA A 119 12.59 -3.99 15.40
C ALA A 119 13.04 -4.22 16.85
N PHE A 120 14.20 -3.68 17.23
CA PHE A 120 14.85 -4.01 18.50
C PHE A 120 14.69 -2.91 19.56
N ASP A 121 14.90 -1.64 19.20
CA ASP A 121 14.87 -0.54 20.17
C ASP A 121 13.42 -0.15 20.52
N GLU A 122 12.54 -0.09 19.52
CA GLU A 122 11.09 0.13 19.73
C GLU A 122 10.35 -1.19 20.03
N ASN A 123 11.01 -2.35 19.93
CA ASN A 123 10.41 -3.66 20.19
C ASN A 123 9.09 -3.88 19.40
N PHE A 124 9.07 -3.45 18.13
CA PHE A 124 7.87 -3.39 17.30
C PHE A 124 7.15 -4.74 17.17
N TYR A 125 7.89 -5.85 17.11
CA TYR A 125 7.30 -7.19 16.97
C TYR A 125 6.59 -7.71 18.23
N ALA A 126 6.66 -6.99 19.35
CA ALA A 126 5.83 -7.24 20.53
C ALA A 126 4.51 -6.47 20.53
N GLN A 127 4.32 -5.54 19.58
CA GLN A 127 3.10 -4.75 19.41
C GLN A 127 2.16 -5.45 18.42
N ASP A 128 0.85 -5.36 18.66
CA ASP A 128 -0.17 -5.97 17.81
C ASP A 128 -1.07 -4.92 17.16
N ALA A 129 -1.71 -5.26 16.05
CA ALA A 129 -2.85 -4.52 15.53
C ALA A 129 -4.14 -5.03 16.18
N ARG A 130 -4.98 -4.13 16.69
CA ARG A 130 -6.26 -4.45 17.34
C ARG A 130 -7.40 -3.53 16.92
N ALA A 131 -7.18 -2.64 15.95
CA ALA A 131 -8.24 -1.82 15.40
C ALA A 131 -9.30 -2.71 14.74
N THR A 132 -10.56 -2.38 14.96
CA THR A 132 -11.70 -3.03 14.31
C THR A 132 -12.35 -2.07 13.33
N GLU A 133 -12.83 -2.59 12.22
CA GLU A 133 -13.58 -1.79 11.26
C GLU A 133 -14.82 -1.17 11.91
N PRO A 134 -15.05 0.14 11.75
CA PRO A 134 -16.23 0.79 12.29
C PRO A 134 -17.50 0.30 11.58
N PRO A 135 -18.67 0.34 12.24
CA PRO A 135 -19.95 0.09 11.58
C PRO A 135 -20.16 1.01 10.37
N GLU A 136 -20.87 0.52 9.36
CA GLU A 136 -21.21 1.32 8.17
C GLU A 136 -21.95 2.61 8.57
N GLY A 137 -21.53 3.74 7.98
CA GLY A 137 -22.10 5.07 8.27
C GLY A 137 -21.60 5.73 9.56
N ALA A 138 -20.76 5.06 10.36
CA ALA A 138 -20.09 5.68 11.50
C ALA A 138 -18.84 6.44 11.05
N ILE A 139 -18.50 7.51 11.77
CA ILE A 139 -17.20 8.17 11.61
C ILE A 139 -16.14 7.17 12.07
N ALA A 140 -15.24 6.80 11.16
CA ALA A 140 -14.13 5.93 11.46
C ALA A 140 -13.21 6.60 12.49
N PRO A 141 -12.82 5.92 13.58
CA PRO A 141 -11.82 6.47 14.47
C PRO A 141 -10.50 6.67 13.73
N VAL A 142 -9.67 7.59 14.21
CA VAL A 142 -8.32 7.76 13.69
C VAL A 142 -7.47 6.57 14.14
N ILE A 143 -6.97 5.80 13.18
CA ILE A 143 -6.14 4.62 13.42
C ILE A 143 -4.75 4.91 12.87
N GLU A 144 -3.78 4.92 13.77
CA GLU A 144 -2.35 5.00 13.44
C GLU A 144 -1.82 3.58 13.31
N THR A 145 -1.27 3.23 12.16
CA THR A 145 -0.78 1.88 11.86
C THR A 145 0.67 1.94 11.42
N ILE A 146 1.50 1.08 11.99
CA ILE A 146 2.84 0.78 11.46
C ILE A 146 2.81 -0.62 10.85
N THR A 147 3.29 -0.74 9.61
CA THR A 147 3.49 -2.03 8.96
C THR A 147 4.95 -2.18 8.56
N MET A 148 5.54 -3.35 8.83
CA MET A 148 6.84 -3.76 8.28
C MET A 148 6.74 -5.10 7.56
N ASP A 149 7.42 -5.24 6.44
CA ASP A 149 7.60 -6.49 5.71
C ASP A 149 9.10 -6.79 5.55
N ILE A 150 9.58 -7.73 6.37
CA ILE A 150 10.98 -8.15 6.40
C ILE A 150 11.03 -9.63 6.04
N GLY A 151 11.79 -9.97 5.00
CA GLY A 151 11.95 -11.34 4.52
C GLY A 151 10.64 -11.98 4.04
N GLY A 152 9.69 -11.18 3.55
CA GLY A 152 8.36 -11.63 3.14
C GLY A 152 7.41 -11.90 4.31
N ARG A 153 7.76 -11.45 5.52
CA ARG A 153 6.95 -11.58 6.73
C ARG A 153 6.41 -10.22 7.13
N ARG A 154 5.22 -9.92 6.63
CA ARG A 154 4.47 -8.72 7.00
C ARG A 154 3.95 -8.81 8.44
N HIS A 155 4.26 -7.80 9.25
CA HIS A 155 3.71 -7.56 10.60
C HIS A 155 3.09 -6.17 10.67
N SER A 156 2.07 -5.99 11.49
CA SER A 156 1.42 -4.69 11.69
C SER A 156 1.04 -4.47 13.15
N ALA A 157 1.19 -3.24 13.60
CA ALA A 157 0.72 -2.77 14.89
C ALA A 157 -0.05 -1.45 14.73
N ASP A 158 -1.00 -1.21 15.61
CA ASP A 158 -1.79 0.01 15.62
C ASP A 158 -2.00 0.58 17.02
N ASN A 159 -2.55 1.79 17.09
CA ASN A 159 -2.81 2.49 18.36
C ASN A 159 -3.85 1.81 19.26
N TYR A 160 -4.59 0.81 18.77
CA TYR A 160 -5.47 -0.03 19.58
C TYR A 160 -4.74 -1.25 20.17
N GLY A 161 -3.53 -1.55 19.68
CA GLY A 161 -2.62 -2.56 20.21
C GLY A 161 -2.14 -2.31 21.64
N GLY A 162 -2.24 -1.06 22.11
CA GLY A 162 -1.80 -0.65 23.44
C GLY A 162 -0.33 -0.23 23.52
N TRP A 163 0.27 0.19 22.41
CA TRP A 163 1.61 0.78 22.41
C TRP A 163 1.66 2.07 23.26
N ASP A 164 2.86 2.50 23.65
CA ASP A 164 3.02 3.68 24.50
C ASP A 164 2.75 5.00 23.75
N ARG A 165 2.54 6.08 24.52
CA ARG A 165 2.28 7.40 23.95
C ARG A 165 3.51 7.90 23.19
N GLY A 166 3.31 8.28 21.93
CA GLY A 166 4.37 8.80 21.06
C GLY A 166 5.18 7.72 20.36
N PHE A 167 4.83 6.44 20.53
CA PHE A 167 5.43 5.33 19.77
C PHE A 167 5.39 5.59 18.26
N TYR A 168 4.20 5.95 17.76
CA TYR A 168 3.99 6.28 16.36
C TYR A 168 4.88 7.44 15.91
N ASP A 169 4.85 8.56 16.64
CA ASP A 169 5.62 9.77 16.31
C ASP A 169 7.14 9.52 16.28
N ARG A 170 7.67 8.72 17.23
CA ARG A 170 9.09 8.37 17.26
C ARG A 170 9.50 7.58 16.03
N ILE A 171 8.72 6.57 15.65
CA ILE A 171 9.00 5.74 14.47
C ILE A 171 8.88 6.58 13.19
N VAL A 172 7.86 7.42 13.07
CA VAL A 172 7.70 8.32 11.91
C VAL A 172 8.88 9.30 11.83
N ALA A 173 9.30 9.90 12.96
CA ALA A 173 10.45 10.78 13.00
C ALA A 173 11.74 10.05 12.60
N ALA A 174 11.95 8.82 13.08
CA ALA A 174 13.08 7.99 12.68
C ALA A 174 13.06 7.69 11.18
N CYS A 175 11.90 7.36 10.61
CA CYS A 175 11.73 7.11 9.18
C CYS A 175 12.08 8.34 8.33
N LYS A 176 11.62 9.53 8.73
CA LYS A 176 11.96 10.80 8.06
C LYS A 176 13.47 11.11 8.16
N SER A 177 14.12 10.71 9.25
CA SER A 177 15.55 10.94 9.48
C SER A 177 16.49 10.00 8.70
N ILE A 178 15.97 9.00 8.00
CA ILE A 178 16.77 8.11 7.15
C ILE A 178 17.48 8.92 6.05
N SER A 179 16.77 9.90 5.49
CA SER A 179 17.30 10.83 4.48
C SER A 179 17.89 12.09 5.13
N ASN A 180 18.95 12.62 4.51
CA ASN A 180 19.55 13.91 4.91
C ASN A 180 19.48 14.97 3.80
N THR A 181 19.10 14.57 2.58
CA THR A 181 19.08 15.45 1.40
C THR A 181 17.82 15.20 0.57
N PRO A 182 16.62 15.40 1.15
CA PRO A 182 15.38 15.24 0.41
C PRO A 182 15.28 16.19 -0.77
N ILE A 183 14.56 15.74 -1.80
CA ILE A 183 13.95 16.60 -2.80
C ILE A 183 12.43 16.53 -2.68
N ARG A 184 11.75 17.56 -3.20
CA ARG A 184 10.30 17.55 -3.29
C ARG A 184 9.86 16.55 -4.36
N PHE A 185 8.89 15.71 -4.02
CA PHE A 185 8.24 14.81 -4.96
C PHE A 185 7.18 15.57 -5.77
N GLU A 186 7.26 15.48 -7.10
CA GLU A 186 6.39 16.17 -8.03
C GLU A 186 5.95 15.20 -9.14
N PRO A 187 4.72 14.66 -9.08
CA PRO A 187 4.25 13.71 -10.08
C PRO A 187 3.89 14.44 -11.38
N THR A 188 4.18 13.78 -12.50
CA THR A 188 3.77 14.24 -13.84
C THR A 188 2.57 13.46 -14.38
N GLU A 189 2.03 12.54 -13.58
CA GLU A 189 0.90 11.70 -13.93
C GLU A 189 0.20 11.14 -12.69
N ALA A 190 -1.11 10.98 -12.81
CA ALA A 190 -1.95 10.50 -11.73
C ALA A 190 -3.30 10.04 -12.27
N TRP A 191 -4.02 9.31 -11.41
CA TRP A 191 -5.45 9.14 -11.53
C TRP A 191 -6.16 10.34 -10.91
N LEU A 192 -7.07 10.98 -11.65
CA LEU A 192 -7.92 12.05 -11.15
C LEU A 192 -9.37 11.59 -11.05
N THR A 193 -10.02 11.91 -9.94
CA THR A 193 -11.47 11.83 -9.78
C THR A 193 -11.98 13.22 -9.49
N VAL A 194 -12.83 13.74 -10.36
CA VAL A 194 -13.42 15.07 -10.22
C VAL A 194 -14.91 14.90 -9.96
N ARG A 195 -15.45 15.64 -8.98
CA ARG A 195 -16.89 15.67 -8.72
C ARG A 195 -17.37 17.10 -8.70
N GLU A 196 -18.49 17.32 -9.38
CA GLU A 196 -19.23 18.57 -9.25
C GLU A 196 -19.86 18.65 -7.86
N VAL A 197 -19.76 19.82 -7.25
CA VAL A 197 -20.32 20.10 -5.93
C VAL A 197 -21.04 21.44 -5.95
N ALA A 198 -21.98 21.62 -5.02
CA ALA A 198 -22.62 22.91 -4.85
C ALA A 198 -21.58 23.97 -4.45
N MET A 199 -21.71 25.18 -4.99
CA MET A 199 -20.87 26.30 -4.59
C MET A 199 -21.10 26.63 -3.10
N VAL A 200 -20.00 26.75 -2.36
CA VAL A 200 -19.99 27.11 -0.94
C VAL A 200 -19.29 28.46 -0.83
N SER A 201 -20.01 29.50 -0.36
CA SER A 201 -19.56 30.89 -0.45
C SER A 201 -18.34 31.24 0.40
N ASP A 202 -18.08 30.46 1.45
CA ASP A 202 -16.97 30.62 2.39
C ASP A 202 -15.79 29.67 2.13
N ALA A 203 -15.91 28.78 1.13
CA ALA A 203 -14.81 27.92 0.73
C ALA A 203 -13.77 28.71 -0.11
N PRO A 204 -12.47 28.45 0.06
CA PRO A 204 -11.46 28.94 -0.88
C PRO A 204 -11.82 28.51 -2.31
N TYR A 205 -11.59 29.40 -3.28
CA TYR A 205 -12.01 29.19 -4.66
C TYR A 205 -10.84 29.46 -5.62
N VAL A 206 -10.55 28.50 -6.48
CA VAL A 206 -9.54 28.61 -7.55
C VAL A 206 -10.28 28.61 -8.87
N TYR A 207 -10.11 29.68 -9.65
CA TYR A 207 -10.61 29.69 -11.03
C TYR A 207 -9.75 28.75 -11.89
N TRP A 208 -10.40 27.89 -12.66
CA TRP A 208 -9.79 26.90 -13.52
C TRP A 208 -10.10 27.21 -14.99
N ASN A 209 -9.06 27.52 -15.75
CA ASN A 209 -9.14 27.74 -17.19
C ASN A 209 -8.42 26.59 -17.92
N PRO A 210 -9.12 25.69 -18.63
CA PRO A 210 -8.48 24.58 -19.34
C PRO A 210 -7.38 25.01 -20.31
N ASP A 211 -7.51 26.19 -20.94
CA ASP A 211 -6.51 26.72 -21.88
C ASP A 211 -5.17 27.05 -21.20
N GLU A 212 -5.17 27.32 -19.89
CA GLU A 212 -3.98 27.58 -19.08
C GLU A 212 -3.38 26.29 -18.50
N HIS A 213 -4.10 25.16 -18.61
CA HIS A 213 -3.77 23.89 -17.95
C HIS A 213 -3.73 22.72 -18.93
N GLU A 214 -3.06 22.92 -20.08
CA GLU A 214 -2.84 21.88 -21.10
C GLU A 214 -4.14 21.26 -21.66
N GLY A 215 -5.24 22.02 -21.64
CA GLY A 215 -6.56 21.57 -22.08
C GLY A 215 -7.28 20.65 -21.09
N LEU A 216 -6.78 20.48 -19.87
CA LEU A 216 -7.42 19.66 -18.85
C LEU A 216 -8.73 20.32 -18.37
N SER A 217 -9.87 19.78 -18.80
CA SER A 217 -11.20 20.24 -18.37
C SER A 217 -11.71 19.42 -17.19
N LEU A 218 -11.87 20.06 -16.04
CA LEU A 218 -12.51 19.50 -14.84
C LEU A 218 -13.97 19.17 -15.11
N ALA A 219 -14.66 19.99 -15.90
CA ALA A 219 -16.04 19.73 -16.32
C ALA A 219 -16.15 18.40 -17.09
N THR A 220 -15.23 18.15 -18.01
CA THR A 220 -15.17 16.89 -18.78
C THR A 220 -14.85 15.70 -17.87
N LEU A 221 -13.91 15.85 -16.92
CA LEU A 221 -13.60 14.80 -15.95
C LEU A 221 -14.77 14.50 -15.01
N ALA A 222 -15.52 15.52 -14.58
CA ALA A 222 -16.66 15.37 -13.69
C ALA A 222 -17.82 14.60 -14.33
N ASP A 223 -17.97 14.67 -15.66
CA ASP A 223 -18.97 13.88 -16.39
C ASP A 223 -18.64 12.36 -16.33
N HIS A 224 -17.42 12.01 -15.91
CA HIS A 224 -16.94 10.65 -15.64
C HIS A 224 -16.70 10.37 -14.13
N ALA A 225 -17.37 11.10 -13.23
CA ALA A 225 -17.13 11.07 -11.77
C ALA A 225 -17.09 9.71 -11.06
N THR A 226 -17.59 8.64 -11.68
CA THR A 226 -17.58 7.27 -11.13
C THR A 226 -16.31 6.49 -11.43
N GLN A 227 -15.44 6.98 -12.32
CA GLN A 227 -14.22 6.30 -12.74
C GLN A 227 -13.03 7.27 -12.71
N PRO A 228 -11.96 6.97 -11.96
CA PRO A 228 -10.73 7.74 -12.03
C PRO A 228 -10.19 7.79 -13.47
N GLN A 229 -9.77 8.95 -13.92
CA GLN A 229 -9.21 9.18 -15.25
C GLN A 229 -7.70 9.34 -15.15
N TRP A 230 -6.97 8.65 -16.02
CA TRP A 230 -5.52 8.80 -16.09
C TRP A 230 -5.17 10.11 -16.79
N VAL A 231 -4.39 10.96 -16.14
CA VAL A 231 -3.94 12.24 -16.66
C VAL A 231 -2.43 12.34 -16.52
N SER A 232 -1.79 12.96 -17.50
CA SER A 232 -0.35 13.23 -17.52
C SER A 232 -0.08 14.64 -18.05
N GLY A 233 1.09 15.19 -17.71
CA GLY A 233 1.51 16.53 -18.12
C GLY A 233 1.92 17.42 -16.96
N GLN A 234 2.31 18.66 -17.26
CA GLN A 234 2.75 19.62 -16.25
C GLN A 234 1.61 20.04 -15.33
N THR A 235 0.37 20.06 -15.85
CA THR A 235 -0.85 20.35 -15.08
C THR A 235 -1.02 19.41 -13.88
N VAL A 236 -0.56 18.16 -13.98
CA VAL A 236 -0.62 17.20 -12.87
C VAL A 236 0.28 17.65 -11.71
N THR A 237 1.47 18.14 -12.01
CA THR A 237 2.37 18.70 -10.99
C THR A 237 1.79 19.96 -10.36
N GLU A 238 1.13 20.81 -11.14
CA GLU A 238 0.45 22.01 -10.64
C GLU A 238 -0.69 21.66 -9.69
N LEU A 239 -1.57 20.74 -10.09
CA LEU A 239 -2.64 20.21 -9.25
C LEU A 239 -2.10 19.60 -7.96
N TRP A 240 -1.03 18.81 -8.05
CA TRP A 240 -0.36 18.23 -6.88
C TRP A 240 0.07 19.31 -5.88
N ARG A 241 0.73 20.37 -6.35
CA ARG A 241 1.15 21.49 -5.50
C ARG A 241 -0.05 22.20 -4.90
N MET A 242 -1.12 22.43 -5.66
CA MET A 242 -2.34 23.07 -5.15
C MET A 242 -3.00 22.23 -4.06
N LEU A 243 -3.17 20.92 -4.27
CA LEU A 243 -3.79 20.02 -3.28
C LEU A 243 -2.99 19.93 -1.97
N HIS A 244 -1.68 20.17 -2.02
CA HIS A 244 -0.81 20.15 -0.84
C HIS A 244 -0.59 21.53 -0.20
N SER A 245 -1.00 22.62 -0.85
CA SER A 245 -0.83 24.00 -0.34
C SER A 245 -2.15 24.70 -0.02
N LEU A 246 -3.27 24.08 -0.35
CA LEU A 246 -4.61 24.60 -0.11
C LEU A 246 -5.42 23.64 0.77
N PRO A 247 -6.37 24.14 1.57
CA PRO A 247 -7.27 23.28 2.32
C PRO A 247 -8.04 22.33 1.39
N TYR A 248 -8.32 21.10 1.84
CA TYR A 248 -9.11 20.12 1.08
C TYR A 248 -10.54 20.60 0.77
N THR A 249 -11.02 21.66 1.43
CA THR A 249 -12.31 22.30 1.18
C THR A 249 -12.31 23.24 -0.03
N THR A 250 -11.14 23.46 -0.65
CA THR A 250 -11.01 24.33 -1.83
C THR A 250 -11.89 23.83 -2.97
N LEU A 251 -12.60 24.78 -3.59
CA LEU A 251 -13.40 24.56 -4.78
C LEU A 251 -12.65 25.04 -6.02
N TYR A 252 -12.75 24.27 -7.09
CA TYR A 252 -12.18 24.62 -8.40
C TYR A 252 -13.31 24.97 -9.35
N GLY A 253 -13.22 26.13 -9.99
CA GLY A 253 -14.29 26.70 -10.81
C GLY A 253 -14.02 26.65 -12.30
N GLU A 254 -14.84 25.96 -13.09
CA GLU A 254 -14.77 25.99 -14.56
C GLU A 254 -16.13 26.42 -15.12
N GLY A 255 -16.19 27.63 -15.69
CA GLY A 255 -17.44 28.27 -16.08
C GLY A 255 -18.35 28.53 -14.87
N GLU A 256 -19.58 28.04 -14.92
CA GLU A 256 -20.58 28.18 -13.85
C GLU A 256 -20.57 26.98 -12.87
N ARG A 257 -19.68 26.00 -13.07
CA ARG A 257 -19.61 24.76 -12.28
C ARG A 257 -18.48 24.84 -11.25
N SER A 258 -18.69 24.20 -10.10
CA SER A 258 -17.70 24.08 -9.02
C SER A 258 -17.36 22.63 -8.76
N PHE A 259 -16.09 22.33 -8.54
CA PHE A 259 -15.57 20.98 -8.44
C PHE A 259 -14.70 20.76 -7.21
N GLN A 260 -14.67 19.52 -6.75
CA GLN A 260 -13.62 18.98 -5.89
C GLN A 260 -12.84 17.89 -6.63
N ILE A 261 -11.58 17.74 -6.28
CA ILE A 261 -10.63 16.88 -6.96
C ILE A 261 -10.04 15.89 -5.95
N GLY A 262 -10.07 14.60 -6.29
CA GLY A 262 -9.25 13.57 -5.69
C GLY A 262 -8.15 13.17 -6.66
N MET A 263 -6.92 13.05 -6.17
CA MET A 263 -5.74 12.74 -6.99
C MET A 263 -4.98 11.56 -6.40
N GLN A 264 -4.87 10.47 -7.15
CA GLN A 264 -4.18 9.26 -6.73
C GLN A 264 -2.93 9.04 -7.59
N VAL A 265 -1.76 9.12 -6.96
CA VAL A 265 -0.47 8.91 -7.62
C VAL A 265 0.01 7.49 -7.33
N PRO A 266 0.19 6.63 -8.36
CA PRO A 266 0.56 5.23 -8.18
C PRO A 266 1.79 5.03 -7.30
N GLY A 267 1.60 4.28 -6.22
CA GLY A 267 2.65 3.94 -5.28
C GLY A 267 3.08 5.08 -4.37
N ILE A 268 2.39 6.22 -4.36
CA ILE A 268 2.69 7.39 -3.53
C ILE A 268 1.52 7.65 -2.58
N THR A 269 0.34 7.95 -3.13
CA THR A 269 -0.89 8.07 -2.34
C THR A 269 -1.36 6.68 -1.90
N ARG A 270 -1.97 6.61 -0.72
CA ARG A 270 -2.20 5.35 0.02
C ARG A 270 -2.87 4.23 -0.79
N ASP A 271 -4.01 4.55 -1.40
CA ASP A 271 -4.90 3.60 -2.06
C ASP A 271 -4.91 3.78 -3.58
N SER A 272 -3.80 4.28 -4.15
CA SER A 272 -3.71 4.52 -5.58
C SER A 272 -3.84 3.23 -6.38
N PRO A 273 -4.66 3.20 -7.45
CA PRO A 273 -4.57 2.15 -8.44
C PRO A 273 -3.18 2.12 -9.10
N ALA A 274 -2.82 0.96 -9.66
CA ALA A 274 -1.63 0.86 -10.49
C ALA A 274 -1.76 1.79 -11.72
N ARG A 275 -0.61 2.16 -12.29
CA ARG A 275 -0.56 2.84 -13.59
C ARG A 275 -1.29 1.99 -14.65
N PRO A 276 -2.04 2.60 -15.59
CA PRO A 276 -2.56 1.86 -16.73
C PRO A 276 -1.43 1.16 -17.49
N GLU A 277 -1.66 -0.07 -17.93
CA GLU A 277 -0.74 -0.72 -18.85
C GLU A 277 -0.75 0.10 -20.16
N THR A 278 0.40 0.64 -20.55
CA THR A 278 0.57 1.20 -21.89
C THR A 278 0.47 0.05 -22.87
N THR A 279 -0.71 -0.19 -23.44
CA THR A 279 -0.87 -1.04 -24.61
C THR A 279 -0.04 -0.40 -25.72
N THR A 280 1.20 -0.87 -25.87
CA THR A 280 2.01 -0.55 -27.02
C THR A 280 1.31 -1.23 -28.18
N GLY A 281 0.52 -0.46 -28.93
CA GLY A 281 -0.19 -0.94 -30.10
C GLY A 281 0.81 -1.52 -31.09
N SER A 282 0.66 -2.81 -31.36
CA SER A 282 1.26 -3.53 -32.49
C SER A 282 0.80 -2.96 -33.82
#